data_AF-A0A8H4ATY3-F1
#
_entry.id   AF-A0A8H4ATY3-F1
#
_cell.length_a   1.000
_cell.length_b   1.000
_cell.length_c   1.000
_cell.angle_alpha   90.00
_cell.angle_beta   90.00
_cell.angle_gamma   90.00
#
_symmetry.space_group_name_H-M   'P 1'
#
loop_
_entity.id
_entity.type
_entity.pdbx_description
1 polymer ?
#
loop_
_entity_poly.entity_id
_entity_poly.type
_entity_poly.pdbx_seq_one_letter_code
_entity_poly.pdbx_strand_id
1 'polypeptide(L)'
;MLDNNKYQLSWIPYKNLKSIEEVGSGGFAKIYKAEFKPRIKNGSTPGFTVALKEFYNDEYFNELRAYMKIGADNPSFLRCYGISKTNMENIF
;
A
#
# COMPACT_ATOMS: atom_id res chain seq x y z
N MET A 1 -12.03 7.65 -10.31
CA MET A 1 -10.88 6.75 -10.03
C MET A 1 -10.33 6.31 -11.38
N LEU A 2 -9.08 5.84 -11.47
CA LEU A 2 -8.43 5.53 -12.74
C LEU A 2 -9.23 4.45 -13.51
N ASP A 3 -10.06 4.89 -14.46
CA ASP A 3 -10.91 4.05 -15.33
C ASP A 3 -10.07 3.40 -16.44
N ASN A 4 -9.11 2.57 -16.05
CA ASN A 4 -8.36 1.78 -17.00
C ASN A 4 -8.17 0.37 -16.44
N ASN A 5 -8.72 -0.63 -17.12
CA ASN A 5 -8.55 -2.06 -16.79
C ASN A 5 -7.08 -2.48 -16.67
N LYS A 6 -6.14 -1.67 -17.20
CA LYS A 6 -4.69 -1.83 -17.07
C LYS A 6 -4.17 -1.65 -15.63
N TYR A 7 -4.84 -0.86 -14.80
CA TYR A 7 -4.31 -0.47 -13.49
C TYR A 7 -5.28 -0.80 -12.34
N GLN A 8 -5.43 -2.08 -12.03
CA GLN A 8 -6.27 -2.53 -10.92
C GLN A 8 -5.51 -2.40 -9.58
N LEU A 9 -5.78 -1.33 -8.84
CA LEU A 9 -5.37 -1.24 -7.44
C LEU A 9 -6.42 -1.87 -6.54
N SER A 10 -5.96 -2.68 -5.59
CA SER A 10 -6.84 -3.26 -4.56
C SER A 10 -6.95 -2.34 -3.35
N TRP A 11 -8.16 -2.23 -2.80
CA TRP A 11 -8.33 -1.67 -1.45
C TRP A 11 -7.93 -2.71 -0.41
N ILE A 12 -6.93 -2.40 0.39
CA ILE A 12 -6.43 -3.24 1.47
C ILE A 12 -6.92 -2.65 2.80
N PRO A 13 -7.78 -3.36 3.55
CA PRO A 13 -8.15 -2.92 4.89
C PRO A 13 -6.92 -2.76 5.78
N TYR A 14 -6.75 -1.60 6.42
CA TYR A 14 -5.54 -1.31 7.22
C TYR A 14 -5.29 -2.36 8.30
N LYS A 15 -6.36 -2.91 8.89
CA LYS A 15 -6.31 -3.99 9.88
C LYS A 15 -5.61 -5.28 9.40
N ASN A 16 -5.45 -5.48 8.09
CA ASN A 16 -4.75 -6.62 7.50
C ASN A 16 -3.23 -6.42 7.46
N LEU A 17 -2.75 -5.19 7.72
CA LEU A 17 -1.34 -4.86 7.92
C LEU A 17 -1.02 -5.05 9.40
N LYS A 18 0.05 -5.78 9.70
CA LYS A 18 0.49 -6.15 11.06
C LYS A 18 1.96 -5.77 11.25
N SER A 19 2.42 -5.79 12.50
CA SER A 19 3.83 -5.54 12.85
C SER A 19 4.38 -4.28 12.17
N ILE A 20 3.63 -3.17 12.28
CA ILE A 20 3.96 -1.92 11.58
C ILE A 20 5.05 -1.20 12.36
N GLU A 21 6.19 -0.97 11.72
CA GLU A 21 7.40 -0.36 12.29
C GLU A 21 7.90 0.76 11.38
N GLU A 22 8.15 1.97 11.90
CA GLU A 22 8.70 3.07 11.11
C GLU A 22 10.13 2.76 10.69
N VAL A 23 10.41 2.84 9.38
CA VAL A 23 11.74 2.66 8.79
C VAL A 23 12.42 4.01 8.58
N GLY A 24 11.62 5.04 8.31
CA GLY A 24 12.11 6.40 8.20
C GLY A 24 11.03 7.37 7.75
N SER A 25 11.34 8.65 7.89
CA SER A 25 10.48 9.75 7.52
C SER A 25 11.27 10.80 6.75
N GLY A 26 10.58 11.49 5.85
CA GLY A 26 11.11 12.63 5.10
C GLY A 26 10.06 13.73 4.99
N GLY A 27 10.31 14.75 4.17
CA GLY A 27 9.38 15.88 4.02
C GLY A 27 8.02 15.54 3.38
N PHE A 28 7.92 14.40 2.69
CA PHE A 28 6.73 14.05 1.91
C PHE A 28 5.92 12.88 2.48
N ALA A 29 6.57 12.00 3.24
CA ALA A 29 5.95 10.76 3.69
C ALA A 29 6.70 10.12 4.86
N LYS A 30 6.00 9.22 5.55
CA LYS A 30 6.59 8.18 6.41
C LYS A 30 6.60 6.84 5.70
N ILE A 31 7.68 6.10 5.90
CA ILE A 31 7.83 4.74 5.41
C ILE A 31 7.83 3.81 6.60
N TYR A 32 6.96 2.81 6.55
CA TYR A 32 6.88 1.75 7.52
C TYR A 32 7.18 0.41 6.85
N LYS A 33 7.74 -0.51 7.63
CA LYS A 33 7.74 -1.94 7.34
C LYS A 33 6.48 -2.54 7.95
N ALA A 34 5.79 -3.39 7.21
CA ALA A 34 4.62 -4.10 7.72
C ALA A 34 4.58 -5.54 7.21
N GLU A 35 4.00 -6.44 8.01
CA GLU A 35 3.58 -7.76 7.55
C GLU A 35 2.20 -7.67 6.92
N PHE A 36 2.07 -8.14 5.68
CA PHE A 36 0.80 -8.26 4.99
C PHE A 36 0.45 -9.74 4.75
N LYS A 37 -0.75 -10.13 5.21
CA LYS A 37 -1.32 -11.47 4.99
C LYS A 37 -2.58 -11.33 4.13
N PRO A 38 -2.52 -11.67 2.82
CA PRO A 38 -3.72 -11.64 1.99
C PRO A 38 -4.69 -12.72 2.49
N ARG A 39 -5.96 -12.35 2.72
CA ARG A 39 -7.03 -13.32 3.02
C ARG A 39 -7.46 -13.98 1.71
N ILE A 40 -6.84 -15.10 1.35
CA ILE A 40 -7.30 -15.96 0.25
C ILE A 40 -8.20 -17.04 0.85
N LYS A 41 -9.40 -17.24 0.26
CA LYS A 41 -10.47 -18.08 0.85
C LYS A 41 -10.10 -19.55 1.06
N ASN A 42 -9.05 -20.08 0.42
CA ASN A 42 -8.74 -21.52 0.42
C ASN A 42 -7.27 -21.88 0.74
N GLY A 43 -6.56 -21.11 1.58
CA GLY A 43 -5.25 -21.54 2.08
C GLY A 43 -4.53 -20.51 2.94
N SER A 44 -3.68 -20.99 3.86
CA SER A 44 -2.71 -20.17 4.58
C SER A 44 -1.64 -19.69 3.59
N THR A 45 -1.84 -18.53 2.98
CA THR A 45 -0.75 -17.87 2.25
C THR A 45 0.25 -17.35 3.29
N PRO A 46 1.56 -17.58 3.11
CA PRO A 46 2.55 -16.96 3.97
C PRO A 46 2.35 -15.44 3.94
N GLY A 47 2.41 -14.82 5.11
CA GLY A 47 2.54 -13.37 5.16
C GLY A 47 3.85 -12.96 4.50
N PHE A 48 3.87 -11.78 3.89
CA PHE A 48 5.09 -11.21 3.35
C PHE A 48 5.27 -9.77 3.83
N THR A 49 6.52 -9.35 3.88
CA THR A 49 6.89 -8.00 4.29
C THR A 49 6.60 -7.03 3.14
N VAL A 50 5.98 -5.90 3.47
CA VAL A 50 5.71 -4.80 2.54
C VAL A 50 6.25 -3.50 3.10
N ALA A 51 6.59 -2.58 2.20
CA ALA A 51 6.75 -1.17 2.55
C ALA A 51 5.36 -0.49 2.51
N LEU A 52 4.98 0.13 3.61
CA LEU A 52 3.79 0.96 3.74
C LEU A 52 4.24 2.42 3.71
N LYS A 53 3.82 3.16 2.68
CA LYS A 53 4.10 4.58 2.54
C LYS A 53 2.87 5.40 2.91
N GLU A 54 2.99 6.19 3.98
CA GLU A 54 1.97 7.13 4.45
C GLU A 54 2.32 8.53 3.94
N PHE A 55 1.42 9.13 3.19
CA PHE A 55 1.59 10.47 2.62
C PHE A 55 0.95 11.52 3.54
N TYR A 56 1.60 12.68 3.69
CA TYR A 56 1.07 13.76 4.54
C TYR A 56 0.02 14.62 3.86
N ASN A 57 -0.01 14.64 2.53
CA ASN A 57 -0.88 15.50 1.74
C ASN A 57 -1.44 14.74 0.52
N ASP A 58 -2.35 15.39 -0.20
CA ASP A 58 -3.02 14.82 -1.38
C ASP A 58 -2.13 14.77 -2.64
N GLU A 59 -0.84 15.14 -2.55
CA GLU A 59 0.08 15.10 -3.70
C GLU A 59 0.49 13.65 -4.07
N TYR A 60 0.05 12.66 -3.28
CA TYR A 60 0.32 11.23 -3.49
C TYR A 60 -0.19 10.70 -4.84
N PHE A 61 -1.17 11.35 -5.48
CA PHE A 61 -1.77 10.85 -6.72
C PHE A 61 -0.76 10.70 -7.87
N ASN A 62 0.19 11.62 -8.00
CA ASN A 62 1.20 11.56 -9.06
C ASN A 62 2.16 10.38 -8.84
N GLU A 63 2.56 10.16 -7.60
CA GLU A 63 3.42 9.05 -7.24
C GLU A 63 2.72 7.70 -7.39
N LEU A 64 1.45 7.62 -6.97
CA LEU A 64 0.60 6.44 -7.15
C LEU A 64 0.46 6.06 -8.63
N ARG A 65 0.25 7.04 -9.52
CA ARG A 65 0.22 6.80 -10.97
C ARG A 65 1.55 6.26 -11.48
N ALA A 66 2.67 6.79 -11.00
CA ALA A 66 4.00 6.29 -11.36
C ALA A 66 4.18 4.83 -10.93
N TYR A 67 3.80 4.48 -9.70
CA TYR A 67 3.82 3.10 -9.21
C TYR A 67 2.97 2.15 -10.07
N MET A 68 1.76 2.56 -10.43
CA MET A 68 0.87 1.76 -11.28
C MET A 68 1.47 1.54 -12.67
N LYS A 69 2.08 2.57 -13.26
CA LYS A 69 2.73 2.47 -14.57
C LYS A 69 3.95 1.53 -14.52
N ILE A 70 4.85 1.76 -13.56
CA ILE A 70 6.06 0.95 -13.38
C ILE A 70 5.69 -0.50 -13.06
N GLY A 71 4.72 -0.73 -12.17
CA GLY A 71 4.28 -2.07 -11.81
C GLY A 71 3.54 -2.81 -12.93
N ALA A 72 2.85 -2.09 -13.83
CA ALA A 72 2.24 -2.70 -15.01
C ALA A 72 3.29 -3.07 -16.06
N ASP A 73 4.30 -2.22 -16.28
CA ASP A 73 5.33 -2.45 -17.28
C ASP A 73 6.43 -3.40 -16.76
N ASN A 74 6.70 -3.41 -15.45
CA ASN A 74 7.71 -4.23 -14.76
C ASN A 74 7.17 -4.75 -13.41
N PRO A 75 6.37 -5.84 -13.40
CA PRO A 75 5.64 -6.30 -12.22
C PRO A 75 6.50 -6.79 -11.05
N SER A 76 7.82 -6.95 -11.24
CA SER A 76 8.76 -7.39 -10.20
C SER A 76 9.55 -6.26 -9.54
N PHE A 77 9.60 -5.06 -10.12
CA PHE A 77 10.49 -4.00 -9.61
C PHE A 77 9.86 -3.17 -8.49
N LEU A 78 8.62 -2.71 -8.69
CA LEU A 78 7.97 -1.76 -7.78
C LEU A 78 6.46 -2.00 -7.71
N ARG A 79 6.10 -3.25 -7.46
CA ARG A 79 4.71 -3.70 -7.42
C ARG A 79 3.96 -3.02 -6.28
N CYS A 80 2.98 -2.19 -6.62
CA CYS A 80 2.01 -1.69 -5.66
C CYS A 80 0.91 -2.73 -5.43
N TYR A 81 0.79 -3.24 -4.21
CA TYR A 81 -0.22 -4.25 -3.86
C TYR A 81 -1.61 -3.65 -3.65
N GLY A 82 -1.70 -2.37 -3.32
CA GLY A 82 -2.96 -1.70 -3.07
C GLY A 82 -2.82 -0.41 -2.26
N ILE A 83 -3.97 0.17 -1.95
CA ILE A 83 -4.11 1.37 -1.12
C ILE A 83 -4.82 0.98 0.16
N SER A 84 -4.40 1.58 1.28
CA SER A 84 -5.10 1.49 2.55
C SER A 84 -5.48 2.88 3.04
N LYS A 85 -6.56 2.97 3.81
CA LYS A 85 -6.95 4.18 4.54
C LYS A 85 -6.95 3.84 6.03
N THR A 86 -6.21 4.60 6.81
CA THR A 86 -6.27 4.56 8.27
C THR A 86 -7.53 5.31 8.71
N ASN A 87 -8.45 4.64 9.42
CA ASN A 87 -9.49 5.33 10.17
C ASN A 87 -8.88 5.84 11.48
N MET A 88 -8.00 6.84 11.43
CA MET A 88 -7.68 7.65 12.62
C MET A 88 -8.76 8.70 12.83
N GLU A 89 -10.02 8.27 12.97
CA GLU A 89 -11.15 9.14 13.32
C GLU A 89 -11.78 8.77 14.68
N ASN A 90 -11.15 7.94 15.53
CA ASN A 90 -11.64 7.75 16.89
C ASN A 90 -10.50 7.37 17.85
N ILE A 91 -9.83 8.38 18.38
CA ILE A 91 -9.32 8.36 19.76
C ILE A 91 -9.67 9.72 20.36
N PHE A 92 -10.53 9.67 21.39
CA PHE A 92 -11.20 10.72 22.18
C PHE A 92 -12.54 11.22 21.66
#